data_AF-A0A979FI47-F1
#
_entry.id   AF-A0A979FI47-F1
#
_cell.length_a   1.000
_cell.length_b   1.000
_cell.length_c   1.000
_cell.angle_alpha   90.00
_cell.angle_beta   90.00
_cell.angle_gamma   90.00
#
_symmetry.space_group_name_H-M   'P 1'
#
loop_
_entity.id
_entity.type
_entity.pdbx_description
1 polymer ?
#
loop_
_entity_poly.entity_id
_entity_poly.type
_entity_poly.pdbx_seq_one_letter_code
_entity_poly.pdbx_strand_id
1 'polypeptide(L)'
;MSSPLLEDGSCNVGVFCVQEVNDSNNNNSTGGLRCCYGLAIDLMLRVATDLHVSLQPYLVADGQFGQPRSGRWTGVVGDLIRGAAHVSFAPLSITSARAKLIDFSVPYFFSSISILSSSQQADIPLLAFLIPFSSELWAAIFISLNVTALAVALYEWHSPFGLNPWGRQRSKNFSLGSALWVVWGLLFSHLVAFKG
;
A
#
# COMPACT_ATOMS: atom_id res chain seq x y z
N MET A 1 -0.79 26.27 -0.66
CA MET A 1 0.63 26.30 -0.22
C MET A 1 1.06 27.76 -0.14
N SER A 2 2.14 28.07 0.58
CA SER A 2 2.69 29.43 0.62
C SER A 2 4.21 29.44 0.40
N SER A 3 4.71 30.46 -0.27
CA SER A 3 6.15 30.72 -0.49
C SER A 3 6.54 32.11 0.04
N PRO A 4 7.83 32.35 0.31
CA PRO A 4 8.32 33.70 0.58
C PRO A 4 8.15 34.61 -0.64
N LEU A 5 8.22 35.92 -0.38
CA LEU A 5 8.29 36.96 -1.42
C LEU A 5 9.65 36.89 -2.14
N LEU A 6 9.67 37.35 -3.39
CA LEU A 6 10.91 37.64 -4.10
C LEU A 6 11.62 38.86 -3.47
N GLU A 7 12.89 39.09 -3.82
CA GLU A 7 13.70 40.21 -3.33
C GLU A 7 13.13 41.58 -3.73
N ASP A 8 12.36 41.64 -4.81
CA ASP A 8 11.64 42.84 -5.29
C ASP A 8 10.29 43.05 -4.58
N GLY A 9 9.93 42.18 -3.62
CA GLY A 9 8.65 42.22 -2.92
C GLY A 9 7.46 41.69 -3.74
N SER A 10 7.70 41.09 -4.91
CA SER A 10 6.64 40.53 -5.76
C SER A 10 6.38 39.04 -5.47
N CYS A 11 5.25 38.55 -5.96
CA CYS A 11 4.92 37.12 -5.98
C CYS A 11 5.12 36.54 -7.37
N ASN A 12 6.05 35.57 -7.50
CA ASN A 12 6.26 34.86 -8.77
C ASN A 12 5.03 34.06 -9.19
N VAL A 13 4.38 33.40 -8.21
CA VAL A 13 3.23 32.52 -8.43
C VAL A 13 2.21 32.78 -7.33
N GLY A 14 0.94 32.91 -7.73
CA GLY A 14 -0.19 33.09 -6.82
C GLY A 14 -0.45 34.53 -6.43
N VAL A 15 -1.00 34.73 -5.23
CA VAL A 15 -1.44 36.04 -4.72
C VAL A 15 -0.93 36.31 -3.32
N PHE A 16 -0.86 37.58 -2.95
CA PHE A 16 -0.49 37.99 -1.61
C PHE A 16 -1.51 37.49 -0.58
N CYS A 17 -1.01 36.92 0.51
CA CYS A 17 -1.80 36.48 1.64
C CYS A 17 -1.08 36.80 2.95
N VAL A 18 -1.87 37.04 4.00
CA VAL A 18 -1.33 37.31 5.33
C VAL A 18 -1.22 36.02 6.11
N GLN A 19 -0.05 35.77 6.70
CA GLN A 19 0.15 34.68 7.64
C GLN A 19 0.63 35.25 8.97
N GLU A 20 -0.09 35.00 10.05
CA GLU A 20 0.42 35.30 11.38
C GLU A 20 1.61 34.39 11.68
N VAL A 21 2.77 34.99 11.95
CA VAL A 21 3.95 34.27 12.41
C VAL A 21 4.02 34.47 13.92
N ASN A 22 3.81 33.39 14.67
CA ASN A 22 4.11 33.37 16.09
C ASN A 22 5.62 33.31 16.27
N ASP A 23 6.21 34.45 16.57
CA ASP A 23 7.64 34.55 16.84
C ASP A 23 7.90 34.13 18.30
N SER A 24 8.48 32.94 18.51
CA SER A 24 8.65 32.36 19.86
C SER A 24 9.49 33.21 20.82
N ASN A 25 10.21 34.22 20.31
CA ASN A 25 11.11 35.08 21.06
C ASN A 25 10.55 36.48 21.38
N ASN A 26 9.40 36.87 20.84
CA ASN A 26 8.73 38.13 21.14
C ASN A 26 7.22 37.89 21.20
N ASN A 27 6.55 38.33 22.27
CA ASN A 27 5.10 38.24 22.44
C ASN A 27 4.29 39.07 21.42
N ASN A 28 4.91 39.53 20.33
CA ASN A 28 4.29 40.26 19.24
C ASN A 28 4.16 39.32 18.03
N SER A 29 2.93 38.94 17.73
CA SER A 29 2.55 38.33 16.46
C SER A 29 2.68 39.39 15.36
N THR A 30 3.70 39.28 14.51
CA THR A 30 3.78 40.10 13.30
C THR A 30 3.18 39.31 12.13
N GLY A 31 2.23 39.94 11.42
CA GLY A 31 1.65 39.38 10.21
C GLY A 31 2.68 39.43 9.08
N GLY A 32 3.19 38.28 8.68
CA GLY A 32 4.11 38.15 7.55
C GLY A 32 3.34 38.06 6.24
N LEU A 33 3.69 38.90 5.27
CA LEU A 33 3.17 38.81 3.91
C LEU A 33 3.82 37.62 3.19
N ARG A 34 3.01 36.78 2.55
CA ARG A 34 3.42 35.57 1.83
C ARG A 34 2.74 35.51 0.47
N CYS A 35 3.26 34.66 -0.42
CA CYS A 35 2.61 34.34 -1.69
C CYS A 35 1.88 33.00 -1.57
N CYS A 36 0.56 33.02 -1.70
CA CYS A 36 -0.29 31.84 -1.65
C CYS A 36 -0.67 31.37 -3.04
N TYR A 37 -0.52 30.08 -3.30
CA TYR A 37 -0.87 29.46 -4.57
C TYR A 37 -1.42 28.03 -4.40
N GLY A 38 -2.01 27.52 -5.47
CA GLY A 38 -2.55 26.18 -5.60
C GLY A 38 -4.07 26.17 -5.86
N LEU A 39 -4.63 24.97 -6.02
CA LEU A 39 -6.01 24.76 -6.46
C LEU A 39 -7.06 25.59 -5.70
N ALA A 40 -6.95 25.69 -4.38
CA ALA A 40 -7.91 26.45 -3.56
C ALA A 40 -7.85 27.96 -3.83
N ILE A 41 -6.65 28.50 -4.11
CA ILE A 41 -6.46 29.92 -4.45
C ILE A 41 -7.01 30.20 -5.85
N ASP A 42 -6.72 29.33 -6.81
CA ASP A 42 -7.21 29.49 -8.18
C ASP A 42 -8.75 29.44 -8.22
N LEU A 43 -9.35 28.52 -7.46
CA LEU A 43 -10.80 28.42 -7.32
C LEU A 43 -11.39 29.66 -6.64
N MET A 44 -10.75 30.18 -5.59
CA MET A 44 -11.16 31.43 -4.93
C MET A 44 -11.14 32.61 -5.89
N LEU A 45 -10.07 32.77 -6.68
CA LEU A 45 -9.95 33.85 -7.66
C LEU A 45 -11.00 33.74 -8.76
N ARG A 46 -11.33 32.52 -9.17
CA ARG A 46 -12.40 32.30 -10.14
C ARG A 46 -13.76 32.68 -9.59
N VAL A 47 -14.08 32.25 -8.38
CA VAL A 47 -15.34 32.60 -7.70
C VAL A 47 -15.44 34.11 -7.45
N ALA A 48 -14.34 34.74 -7.04
CA ALA A 48 -14.27 36.19 -6.87
C ALA A 48 -14.60 36.94 -8.17
N THR A 49 -14.07 36.46 -9.30
CA THR A 49 -14.32 37.02 -10.63
C THR A 49 -15.77 36.84 -11.05
N ASP A 50 -16.31 35.63 -10.91
CA ASP A 50 -17.69 35.32 -11.34
C ASP A 50 -18.73 36.07 -10.49
N LEU A 51 -18.46 36.27 -9.19
CA LEU A 51 -19.32 37.01 -8.27
C LEU A 51 -19.04 38.52 -8.21
N HIS A 52 -17.99 39.01 -8.89
CA HIS A 52 -17.55 40.42 -8.84
C HIS A 52 -17.28 40.93 -7.41
N VAL A 53 -16.66 40.09 -6.57
CA VAL A 53 -16.30 40.42 -5.18
C VAL A 53 -14.79 40.44 -4.97
N SER A 54 -14.30 41.34 -4.12
CA SER A 54 -12.90 41.35 -3.70
C SER A 54 -12.70 40.43 -2.48
N LEU A 55 -11.83 39.44 -2.61
CA LEU A 55 -11.46 38.54 -1.50
C LEU A 55 -10.00 38.79 -1.09
N GLN A 56 -9.77 38.92 0.21
CA GLN A 56 -8.43 39.04 0.78
C GLN A 56 -8.05 37.74 1.49
N PRO A 57 -7.13 36.93 0.94
CA PRO A 57 -6.77 35.66 1.54
C PRO A 57 -5.85 35.86 2.76
N TYR A 58 -6.08 35.05 3.77
CA TYR A 58 -5.19 34.93 4.93
C TYR A 58 -5.11 33.46 5.35
N LEU A 59 -4.02 33.09 6.01
CA LEU A 59 -3.86 31.76 6.60
C LEU A 59 -4.27 31.81 8.06
N VAL A 60 -5.03 30.81 8.48
CA VAL A 60 -5.41 30.65 9.88
C VAL A 60 -4.16 30.51 10.77
N ALA A 61 -4.15 31.24 11.88
CA ALA A 61 -2.97 31.41 12.73
C ALA A 61 -2.45 30.09 13.34
N ASP A 62 -3.35 29.17 13.69
CA ASP A 62 -3.00 27.88 14.30
C ASP A 62 -2.70 26.77 13.27
N GLY A 63 -2.89 27.06 11.97
CA GLY A 63 -2.72 26.08 10.88
C GLY A 63 -3.70 24.90 10.91
N GLN A 64 -4.77 24.96 11.71
CA GLN A 64 -5.71 23.84 11.87
C GLN A 64 -7.00 24.04 11.08
N PHE A 65 -7.61 22.94 10.63
CA PHE A 65 -8.94 22.97 10.02
C PHE A 65 -10.05 23.29 11.02
N GLY A 66 -9.83 22.95 12.28
CA GLY A 66 -10.76 23.19 13.37
C GLY A 66 -11.31 21.93 14.01
N GLN A 67 -11.17 21.89 15.33
CA GLN A 67 -11.61 20.82 16.22
C GLN A 67 -12.27 21.45 17.46
N PRO A 68 -13.23 20.74 18.09
CA PRO A 68 -13.80 21.20 19.35
C PRO A 68 -12.77 21.03 20.47
N ARG A 69 -12.35 22.14 21.08
CA ARG A 69 -11.43 22.19 22.22
C ARG A 69 -12.04 23.06 23.32
N SER A 70 -12.26 22.46 24.49
CA SER A 70 -12.76 23.16 25.69
C SER A 70 -14.03 24.01 25.44
N GLY A 71 -14.99 23.46 24.68
CA GLY A 71 -16.25 24.13 24.36
C GLY A 71 -16.17 25.21 23.26
N ARG A 72 -15.00 25.43 22.65
CA ARG A 72 -14.82 26.33 21.51
C ARG A 72 -14.23 25.57 20.33
N TRP A 73 -14.42 26.10 19.12
CA TRP A 73 -13.79 25.56 17.92
C TRP A 73 -12.50 26.32 17.61
N THR A 74 -11.47 25.58 17.23
CA THR A 74 -10.18 26.12 16.75
C THR A 74 -10.17 26.23 15.23
N GLY A 75 -9.05 26.70 14.67
CA GLY A 75 -8.80 26.64 13.24
C GLY A 75 -9.78 27.39 12.36
N VAL A 76 -9.84 26.97 11.10
CA VAL A 76 -10.73 27.55 10.08
C VAL A 76 -12.18 27.59 10.56
N VAL A 77 -12.69 26.50 11.16
CA VAL A 77 -14.06 26.47 11.70
C VAL A 77 -14.25 27.51 12.81
N GLY A 78 -13.26 27.66 13.71
CA GLY A 78 -13.29 28.65 14.77
C GLY A 78 -13.28 30.09 14.26
N ASP A 79 -12.57 30.37 13.17
CA ASP A 79 -12.54 31.69 12.54
C ASP A 79 -13.87 32.05 11.89
N LEU A 80 -14.51 31.09 11.20
CA LEU A 80 -15.84 31.27 10.60
C LEU A 80 -16.90 31.54 11.67
N ILE A 81 -16.92 30.75 12.75
CA ILE A 81 -17.90 30.93 13.84
C ILE A 81 -17.75 32.28 14.53
N ARG A 82 -16.51 32.77 14.68
CA ARG A 82 -16.23 34.07 15.32
C ARG A 82 -16.42 35.26 14.37
N GLY A 83 -16.68 35.03 13.09
CA GLY A 83 -16.75 36.09 12.07
C GLY A 83 -15.39 36.71 11.73
N ALA A 84 -14.28 36.05 12.06
CA ALA A 84 -12.95 36.48 11.63
C ALA A 84 -12.73 36.22 10.12
N ALA A 85 -13.34 35.15 9.59
CA ALA A 85 -13.50 34.89 8.17
C ALA A 85 -14.97 34.89 7.77
N HIS A 86 -15.27 35.40 6.57
CA HIS A 86 -16.60 35.33 5.97
C HIS A 86 -16.81 34.06 5.14
N VAL A 87 -15.74 33.54 4.53
CA VAL A 87 -15.74 32.34 3.68
C VAL A 87 -14.39 31.66 3.78
N SER A 88 -14.36 30.34 3.58
CA SER A 88 -13.12 29.56 3.54
C SER A 88 -12.99 28.78 2.25
N PHE A 89 -11.82 28.89 1.62
CA PHE A 89 -11.38 28.06 0.50
C PHE A 89 -10.29 27.12 0.99
N ALA A 90 -10.70 26.00 1.59
CA ALA A 90 -9.80 25.00 2.16
C ALA A 90 -10.32 23.59 1.86
N PRO A 91 -9.45 22.55 1.82
CA PRO A 91 -9.86 21.16 1.68
C PRO A 91 -10.50 20.64 2.99
N LEU A 92 -11.64 21.21 3.38
CA LEU A 92 -12.33 20.94 4.62
C LEU A 92 -13.37 19.83 4.42
N SER A 93 -13.21 18.71 5.11
CA SER A 93 -14.19 17.62 5.09
C SER A 93 -15.50 18.04 5.77
N ILE A 94 -16.62 17.76 5.08
CA ILE A 94 -17.97 17.94 5.60
C ILE A 94 -18.25 16.84 6.63
N THR A 95 -18.51 17.23 7.87
CA THR A 95 -18.88 16.31 8.96
C THR A 95 -20.12 16.81 9.68
N SER A 96 -20.88 15.92 10.31
CA SER A 96 -22.10 16.31 11.05
C SER A 96 -21.82 17.33 12.16
N ALA A 97 -20.69 17.20 12.86
CA ALA A 97 -20.31 18.14 13.92
C ALA A 97 -20.04 19.55 13.40
N ARG A 98 -19.42 19.68 12.21
CA ARG A 98 -19.13 20.97 11.59
C ARG A 98 -20.38 21.58 10.93
N ALA A 99 -21.17 20.76 10.24
CA ALA A 99 -22.38 21.19 9.52
C ALA A 99 -23.50 21.71 10.45
N LYS A 100 -23.40 21.49 11.76
CA LYS A 100 -24.30 22.10 12.76
C LYS A 100 -23.97 23.56 13.08
N LEU A 101 -22.78 24.03 12.72
CA LEU A 101 -22.24 25.32 13.16
C LEU A 101 -21.85 26.23 11.99
N ILE A 102 -21.53 25.64 10.84
CA ILE A 102 -21.21 26.35 9.61
C ILE A 102 -21.93 25.69 8.43
N ASP A 103 -22.28 26.51 7.45
CA ASP A 103 -22.88 26.04 6.21
C ASP A 103 -21.80 25.69 5.17
N PHE A 104 -22.07 24.64 4.40
CA PHE A 104 -21.19 24.19 3.32
C PHE A 104 -21.89 24.37 1.97
N SER A 105 -21.09 24.66 0.94
CA SER A 105 -21.53 24.54 -0.45
C SER A 105 -21.61 23.06 -0.87
N VAL A 106 -22.08 22.83 -2.09
CA VAL A 106 -22.01 21.50 -2.71
C VAL A 106 -20.54 21.09 -2.86
N PRO A 107 -20.15 19.88 -2.40
CA PRO A 107 -18.77 19.43 -2.51
C PRO A 107 -18.34 19.34 -3.98
N TYR A 108 -17.21 19.96 -4.30
CA TYR A 108 -16.61 19.93 -5.64
C TYR A 108 -15.55 18.81 -5.79
N PHE A 109 -15.17 18.17 -4.69
CA PHE A 109 -14.19 17.09 -4.67
C PHE A 109 -14.61 16.00 -3.69
N PHE A 110 -14.53 14.74 -4.13
CA PHE A 110 -14.81 13.57 -3.31
C PHE A 110 -13.51 12.80 -3.07
N SER A 111 -13.20 12.55 -1.80
CA SER A 111 -12.07 11.70 -1.41
C SER A 111 -12.55 10.37 -0.85
N SER A 112 -11.83 9.30 -1.19
CA SER A 112 -11.95 7.98 -0.55
C SER A 112 -10.80 7.78 0.43
N ILE A 113 -11.03 6.97 1.46
CA ILE A 113 -9.95 6.53 2.37
C ILE A 113 -9.14 5.46 1.63
N SER A 114 -7.83 5.67 1.54
CA SER A 114 -6.89 4.72 0.94
C SER A 114 -5.78 4.42 1.93
N ILE A 115 -5.36 3.16 2.00
CA ILE A 115 -4.22 2.74 2.82
C ILE A 115 -2.97 2.82 1.96
N LEU A 116 -1.99 3.62 2.40
CA LEU A 116 -0.68 3.68 1.78
C LEU A 116 0.27 2.76 2.56
N SER A 117 0.82 1.75 1.89
CA SER A 117 1.90 0.91 2.41
C SER A 117 3.11 1.05 1.50
N SER A 118 4.31 1.00 2.10
CA SER A 118 5.53 0.86 1.32
C SER A 118 5.50 -0.47 0.59
N SER A 119 5.83 -0.46 -0.70
CA SER A 119 6.01 -1.69 -1.47
C SER A 119 7.29 -2.36 -1.00
N GLN A 120 7.19 -3.57 -0.43
CA GLN A 120 8.33 -4.44 -0.26
C GLN A 120 8.42 -5.32 -1.50
N GLN A 121 9.49 -5.18 -2.28
CA GLN A 121 9.80 -6.12 -3.34
C GLN A 121 10.12 -7.47 -2.68
N ALA A 122 9.19 -8.41 -2.77
CA ALA A 122 9.43 -9.77 -2.31
C ALA A 122 10.27 -10.49 -3.38
N ASP A 123 11.55 -10.70 -3.11
CA ASP A 123 12.38 -11.58 -3.93
C ASP A 123 11.89 -13.01 -3.73
N ILE A 124 11.20 -13.55 -4.74
CA ILE A 124 10.72 -14.93 -4.70
C ILE A 124 11.95 -15.85 -4.96
N PRO A 125 12.34 -16.71 -4.00
CA PRO A 125 13.50 -17.58 -4.18
C PRO A 125 13.24 -18.59 -5.31
N LEU A 126 14.29 -18.98 -6.03
CA LEU A 126 14.20 -19.99 -7.12
C LEU A 126 13.60 -21.33 -6.66
N LEU A 127 13.73 -21.65 -5.37
CA LEU A 127 13.18 -22.85 -4.74
C LEU A 127 11.81 -22.61 -4.07
N ALA A 128 11.10 -21.53 -4.42
CA ALA A 128 9.76 -21.25 -3.89
C ALA A 128 8.77 -22.39 -4.14
N PHE A 129 8.99 -23.18 -5.19
CA PHE A 129 8.21 -24.38 -5.49
C PHE A 129 8.37 -25.51 -4.44
N LEU A 130 9.46 -25.53 -3.66
CA LEU A 130 9.67 -26.53 -2.60
C LEU A 130 9.10 -26.10 -1.24
N ILE A 131 8.82 -24.80 -1.06
CA ILE A 131 8.23 -24.22 0.16
C ILE A 131 6.93 -24.91 0.63
N PRO A 132 5.98 -25.33 -0.24
CA PRO A 132 4.74 -25.94 0.22
C PRO A 132 4.91 -27.31 0.90
N PHE A 133 6.07 -27.97 0.77
CA PHE A 133 6.33 -29.28 1.39
C PHE A 133 7.28 -29.13 2.59
N SER A 134 6.86 -29.62 3.75
CA SER A 134 7.71 -29.69 4.94
C SER A 134 8.86 -30.71 4.75
N SER A 135 9.93 -30.54 5.52
CA SER A 135 11.07 -31.47 5.53
C SER A 135 10.65 -32.92 5.87
N GLU A 136 9.62 -33.09 6.69
CA GLU A 136 9.03 -34.38 7.04
C GLU A 136 8.37 -35.06 5.83
N LEU A 137 7.62 -34.30 5.02
CA LEU A 137 7.01 -34.83 3.80
C LEU A 137 8.06 -35.25 2.79
N TRP A 138 9.13 -34.47 2.63
CA TRP A 138 10.28 -34.85 1.81
C TRP A 138 10.90 -36.16 2.29
N ALA A 139 11.18 -36.28 3.59
CA ALA A 139 11.70 -37.51 4.17
C ALA A 139 10.76 -38.71 3.94
N ALA A 140 9.44 -38.53 4.11
CA ALA A 140 8.45 -39.56 3.85
C ALA A 140 8.43 -40.01 2.37
N ILE A 141 8.54 -39.07 1.43
CA ILE A 141 8.66 -39.38 -0.01
C ILE A 141 9.92 -40.22 -0.25
N PHE A 142 11.09 -39.79 0.23
CA PHE A 142 12.33 -40.57 0.07
C PHE A 142 12.23 -41.98 0.68
N ILE A 143 11.69 -42.12 1.89
CA ILE A 143 11.55 -43.41 2.57
C ILE A 143 10.59 -44.32 1.80
N SER A 144 9.40 -43.82 1.43
CA SER A 144 8.38 -44.59 0.72
C SER A 144 8.87 -45.11 -0.64
N LEU A 145 9.65 -44.32 -1.39
CA LEU A 145 10.24 -44.75 -2.67
C LEU A 145 11.20 -45.92 -2.48
N ASN A 146 12.09 -45.84 -1.49
CA ASN A 146 13.07 -46.90 -1.21
C ASN A 146 12.39 -48.17 -0.69
N VAL A 147 11.40 -48.05 0.19
CA VAL A 147 10.61 -49.20 0.68
C VAL A 147 9.86 -49.87 -0.48
N THR A 148 9.25 -49.08 -1.36
CA THR A 148 8.53 -49.61 -2.53
C THR A 148 9.48 -50.33 -3.47
N ALA A 149 10.65 -49.75 -3.78
CA ALA A 149 11.65 -50.41 -4.63
C ALA A 149 12.17 -51.72 -4.03
N LEU A 150 12.39 -51.76 -2.71
CA LEU A 150 12.78 -52.99 -2.01
C LEU A 150 11.69 -54.05 -2.06
N ALA A 151 10.44 -53.67 -1.80
CA ALA A 151 9.30 -54.58 -1.86
C ALA A 151 9.16 -55.19 -3.26
N VAL A 152 9.22 -54.37 -4.32
CA VAL A 152 9.17 -54.83 -5.72
C VAL A 152 10.32 -55.80 -6.03
N ALA A 153 11.54 -55.50 -5.59
CA ALA A 153 12.68 -56.41 -5.78
C ALA A 153 12.50 -57.75 -5.06
N LEU A 154 11.95 -57.75 -3.84
CA LEU A 154 11.65 -58.98 -3.09
C LEU A 154 10.53 -59.81 -3.75
N TYR A 155 9.47 -59.16 -4.24
CA TYR A 155 8.39 -59.82 -4.97
C TYR A 155 8.92 -60.49 -6.25
N GLU A 156 9.73 -59.79 -7.03
CA GLU A 156 10.33 -60.32 -8.25
C GLU A 156 11.28 -61.49 -7.99
N TRP A 157 11.98 -61.48 -6.84
CA TRP A 157 12.87 -62.56 -6.46
C TRP A 157 12.14 -63.82 -6.00
N HIS A 158 11.06 -63.66 -5.23
CA HIS A 158 10.30 -64.78 -4.68
C HIS A 158 9.24 -65.32 -5.65
N SER A 159 8.94 -64.59 -6.72
CA SER A 159 7.99 -65.03 -7.74
C SER A 159 8.57 -66.19 -8.56
N PRO A 160 7.84 -67.31 -8.74
CA PRO A 160 8.28 -68.46 -9.55
C PRO A 160 8.42 -68.12 -11.04
N PHE A 161 7.85 -67.00 -11.49
CA PHE A 161 7.96 -66.48 -12.86
C PHE A 161 8.71 -65.13 -12.94
N GLY A 162 9.24 -64.64 -11.81
CA GLY A 162 9.94 -63.36 -11.71
C GLY A 162 11.37 -63.41 -12.23
N LEU A 163 11.99 -62.23 -12.36
CA LEU A 163 13.34 -62.05 -12.90
C LEU A 163 14.42 -62.26 -11.81
N ASN A 164 14.38 -63.41 -11.15
CA ASN A 164 15.31 -63.77 -10.08
C ASN A 164 16.78 -63.85 -10.57
N PRO A 165 17.76 -63.33 -9.79
CA PRO A 165 19.16 -63.32 -10.22
C PRO A 165 19.84 -64.69 -10.22
N TRP A 166 19.23 -65.71 -9.61
CA TRP A 166 19.70 -67.10 -9.62
C TRP A 166 18.89 -68.03 -10.55
N GLY A 167 17.91 -67.50 -11.29
CA GLY A 167 17.16 -68.27 -12.27
C GLY A 167 17.86 -68.38 -13.62
N ARG A 168 17.48 -69.44 -14.34
CA ARG A 168 18.05 -69.89 -15.61
C ARG A 168 18.13 -68.77 -16.65
N GLN A 169 19.35 -68.32 -16.94
CA GLN A 169 19.80 -67.43 -18.01
C GLN A 169 18.70 -66.82 -18.89
N ARG A 170 18.24 -65.61 -18.55
CA ARG A 170 17.60 -64.66 -19.46
C ARG A 170 18.49 -63.42 -19.58
N SER A 171 18.42 -62.73 -20.72
CA SER A 171 19.32 -61.62 -21.08
C SER A 171 19.17 -60.34 -20.23
N LYS A 172 18.25 -60.30 -19.26
CA LYS A 172 18.06 -59.18 -18.32
C LYS A 172 17.72 -59.72 -16.93
N ASN A 173 18.49 -59.31 -15.93
CA ASN A 173 18.22 -59.60 -14.51
C ASN A 173 17.58 -58.37 -13.86
N PHE A 174 16.53 -58.55 -13.06
CA PHE A 174 15.90 -57.45 -12.33
C PHE A 174 16.61 -57.29 -10.97
N SER A 175 17.48 -56.28 -10.88
CA SER A 175 18.21 -55.95 -9.66
C SER A 175 17.48 -54.87 -8.84
N LEU A 176 17.84 -54.71 -7.56
CA LEU A 176 17.37 -53.59 -6.73
C LEU A 176 17.58 -52.22 -7.43
N GLY A 177 18.69 -52.05 -8.15
CA GLY A 177 18.98 -50.85 -8.92
C GLY A 177 17.98 -50.60 -10.05
N SER A 178 17.52 -51.66 -10.72
CA SER A 178 16.45 -51.55 -11.74
C SER A 178 15.09 -51.20 -11.13
N ALA A 179 14.78 -51.74 -9.94
CA ALA A 179 13.57 -51.38 -9.21
C ALA A 179 13.57 -49.91 -8.76
N LEU A 180 14.70 -49.43 -8.23
CA LEU A 180 14.88 -48.02 -7.84
C LEU A 180 14.72 -47.08 -9.04
N TRP A 181 15.37 -47.39 -10.16
CA TRP A 181 15.27 -46.58 -11.37
C TRP A 181 13.83 -46.49 -11.90
N VAL A 182 13.07 -47.58 -11.85
CA VAL A 182 11.64 -47.59 -12.22
C VAL A 182 10.80 -46.75 -11.27
N VAL A 183 10.96 -46.92 -9.95
CA VAL A 183 10.17 -46.19 -8.95
C VAL A 183 10.44 -44.68 -8.98
N TRP A 184 11.70 -44.28 -9.10
CA TRP A 184 12.08 -42.88 -9.29
C TRP A 184 11.63 -42.33 -10.65
N GLY A 185 11.72 -43.15 -11.70
CA GLY A 185 11.20 -42.83 -13.02
C GLY A 185 9.70 -42.53 -13.00
N LEU A 186 8.89 -43.35 -12.30
CA LEU A 186 7.44 -43.16 -12.17
C LEU A 186 7.05 -41.88 -11.42
N LEU A 187 7.79 -41.54 -10.36
CA LEU A 187 7.56 -40.33 -9.58
C LEU A 187 7.72 -39.07 -10.45
N PHE A 188 8.77 -39.03 -11.26
CA PHE A 188 9.06 -37.87 -12.11
C PHE A 188 8.36 -37.93 -13.48
N SER A 189 8.02 -39.11 -13.99
CA SER A 189 7.33 -39.25 -15.28
C SER A 189 5.90 -38.76 -15.23
N HIS A 190 5.21 -38.91 -14.09
CA HIS A 190 3.84 -38.40 -13.92
C HIS A 190 3.77 -36.92 -13.50
N LEU A 191 4.90 -36.29 -13.15
CA LEU A 191 4.99 -34.85 -12.87
C LEU A 191 5.20 -34.01 -14.15
N VAL A 192 5.47 -34.64 -15.30
CA VAL A 192 5.53 -33.98 -16.62
C VAL A 192 4.25 -34.26 -17.42
N ALA A 193 3.10 -34.00 -16.80
CA ALA A 193 1.84 -33.79 -17.52
C ALA A 193 1.39 -32.35 -17.30
N PHE A 194 2.25 -31.38 -17.62
CA PHE A 194 1.77 -30.03 -17.92
C PHE A 194 1.08 -30.09 -19.28
N LYS A 195 -0.25 -30.25 -19.20
CA LYS A 195 -1.17 -30.18 -20.32
C LYS A 195 -1.03 -28.80 -20.98
N GLY A 196 -0.50 -28.79 -22.19
CA GLY A 196 -0.69 -27.71 -23.18
C GLY A 196 -2.03 -27.87 -23.89
#